data_AF-A0A9D6T938-F1
#
_entry.id   AF-A0A9D6T938-F1
#
_cell.length_a   1.000
_cell.length_b   1.000
_cell.length_c   1.000
_cell.angle_alpha   90.00
_cell.angle_beta   90.00
_cell.angle_gamma   90.00
#
_symmetry.space_group_name_H-M   'P 1'
#
loop_
_entity.id
_entity.type
_entity.pdbx_description
1 polymer ?
#
loop_
_entity_poly.entity_id
_entity_poly.type
_entity_poly.pdbx_seq_one_letter_code
_entity_poly.pdbx_strand_id
1 'polypeptide(L)'
;MEPTPPTPAPQEAVARVRCWQCGTTNVPSLFCLTCDAIQALAAQTDYFRILGIERRLDLDLDHLQRRYFDLSRRLHPDVHLRGPAQARIASLGNTAMLNRAYRTLRDPVERGIYWLGLHGETLGGKNHRVPPDLAALVFEVQEKLEVLRQQDGAASALRDEIRRIRATLEDQRQAHLAALARNFARWDTRAADTAALTQELKAALSAIKYLRTLMRDVDKELER
;
A
#
# COMPACT_ATOMS: atom_id res chain seq x y z
N MET A 1 11.83 -9.37 37.34
CA MET A 1 11.75 -9.99 36.00
C MET A 1 11.82 -8.87 34.99
N GLU A 2 13.03 -8.55 34.53
CA GLU A 2 13.24 -7.58 33.45
C GLU A 2 12.79 -8.19 32.12
N PRO A 3 12.12 -7.42 31.24
CA PRO A 3 11.71 -7.91 29.94
C PRO A 3 12.95 -8.12 29.07
N THR A 4 13.13 -9.35 28.60
CA THR A 4 14.16 -9.74 27.64
C THR A 4 14.04 -8.90 26.37
N PRO A 5 15.12 -8.29 25.86
CA PRO A 5 15.07 -7.51 24.64
C PRO A 5 14.64 -8.39 23.45
N PRO A 6 13.85 -7.86 22.50
CA PRO A 6 13.39 -8.63 21.35
C PRO A 6 14.58 -9.08 20.50
N THR A 7 14.62 -10.38 20.20
CA THR A 7 15.60 -10.98 19.30
C THR A 7 15.58 -10.24 17.95
N PRO A 8 16.72 -9.71 17.47
CA PRO A 8 16.78 -9.07 16.17
C PRO A 8 16.40 -10.07 15.08
N ALA A 9 15.61 -9.61 14.10
CA ALA A 9 15.27 -10.38 12.91
C ALA A 9 16.55 -10.93 12.24
N PRO A 10 16.50 -12.11 11.61
CA PRO A 10 17.67 -12.72 10.99
C PRO A 10 18.30 -11.71 10.01
N GLN A 11 19.55 -11.34 10.28
CA GLN A 11 20.31 -10.46 9.42
C GLN A 11 20.65 -11.25 8.15
N GLU A 12 19.79 -11.13 7.13
CA GLU A 12 20.10 -11.63 5.79
C GLU A 12 21.48 -11.10 5.39
N ALA A 13 22.39 -12.01 5.02
CA ALA A 13 23.72 -11.65 4.56
C ALA A 13 23.59 -10.74 3.32
N VAL A 14 23.71 -9.43 3.54
CA VAL A 14 23.51 -8.45 2.48
C VAL A 14 24.65 -8.57 1.48
N ALA A 15 24.35 -9.06 0.28
CA ALA A 15 25.31 -9.16 -0.81
C ALA A 15 26.01 -7.81 -1.04
N ARG A 16 27.34 -7.81 -1.01
CA ARG A 16 28.13 -6.59 -1.20
C ARG A 16 28.20 -6.23 -2.68
N VAL A 17 28.19 -4.93 -2.98
CA VAL A 17 28.26 -4.42 -4.35
C VAL A 17 29.44 -3.48 -4.51
N ARG A 18 30.14 -3.60 -5.63
CA ARG A 18 31.27 -2.72 -5.98
C ARG A 18 30.74 -1.44 -6.62
N CYS A 19 31.17 -0.29 -6.12
CA CYS A 19 30.80 0.99 -6.72
C CYS A 19 31.37 1.10 -8.13
N TRP A 20 30.52 1.45 -9.10
CA TRP A 20 30.96 1.62 -10.50
C TRP A 20 31.87 2.84 -10.71
N GLN A 21 31.89 3.81 -9.78
CA GLN A 21 32.71 5.02 -9.88
C GLN A 21 34.05 4.88 -9.14
N CYS A 22 34.04 4.56 -7.84
CA CYS A 22 35.26 4.52 -7.02
C CYS A 22 35.81 3.11 -6.77
N GLY A 23 35.08 2.06 -7.15
CA GLY A 23 35.51 0.67 -6.96
C GLY A 23 35.41 0.16 -5.53
N THR A 24 35.00 0.97 -4.55
CA THR A 24 34.81 0.54 -3.15
C THR A 24 33.62 -0.41 -3.02
N THR A 25 33.83 -1.50 -2.29
CA THR A 25 32.79 -2.47 -1.95
C THR A 25 31.93 -1.97 -0.81
N ASN A 26 30.63 -1.79 -1.06
CA ASN A 26 29.68 -1.22 -0.13
C ASN A 26 28.48 -2.16 0.10
N VAL A 27 27.67 -1.87 1.12
CA VAL A 27 26.30 -2.39 1.14
C VAL A 27 25.50 -1.77 -0.02
N PRO A 28 24.54 -2.49 -0.62
CA PRO A 28 23.62 -1.93 -1.60
C PRO A 28 22.86 -0.75 -1.00
N SER A 29 23.01 0.40 -1.66
CA SER A 29 22.44 1.70 -1.29
C SER A 29 22.19 2.49 -2.57
N LEU A 30 21.28 3.46 -2.52
CA LEU A 30 21.01 4.38 -3.64
C LEU A 30 22.24 5.22 -4.03
N PHE A 31 23.13 5.46 -3.07
CA PHE A 31 24.35 6.24 -3.24
C PHE A 31 25.54 5.52 -2.61
N CYS A 32 26.71 5.63 -3.22
CA CYS A 32 27.94 5.09 -2.68
C CYS A 32 28.32 5.79 -1.38
N LEU A 33 28.62 5.04 -0.32
CA LEU A 33 28.99 5.59 0.99
C LEU A 33 30.37 6.27 1.00
N THR A 34 31.18 6.09 -0.05
CA THR A 34 32.52 6.67 -0.17
C THR A 34 32.58 7.89 -1.09
N CYS A 35 31.92 7.83 -2.25
CA CYS A 35 32.03 8.87 -3.28
C CYS A 35 30.69 9.52 -3.67
N ASP A 36 29.60 9.16 -3.00
CA ASP A 36 28.22 9.63 -3.23
C ASP A 36 27.67 9.42 -4.66
N ALA A 37 28.40 8.70 -5.52
CA ALA A 37 27.91 8.34 -6.85
C ALA A 37 26.62 7.52 -6.72
N ILE A 38 25.59 7.91 -7.48
CA ILE A 38 24.32 7.17 -7.56
C ILE A 38 24.58 5.73 -8.03
N GLN A 39 24.00 4.73 -7.36
CA GLN A 39 24.17 3.32 -7.70
C GLN A 39 22.84 2.74 -8.18
N ALA A 40 22.91 1.73 -9.06
CA ALA A 40 21.73 0.96 -9.42
C ALA A 40 21.35 0.05 -8.24
N LEU A 41 20.08 0.12 -7.81
CA LEU A 41 19.57 -0.80 -6.79
C LEU A 41 19.37 -2.20 -7.36
N ALA A 42 19.53 -3.20 -6.50
CA ALA A 42 19.14 -4.56 -6.83
C ALA A 42 17.62 -4.63 -7.05
N ALA A 43 17.19 -5.45 -8.01
CA ALA A 43 15.78 -5.63 -8.37
C ALA A 43 14.88 -6.05 -7.19
N GLN A 44 15.47 -6.64 -6.15
CA GLN A 44 14.76 -7.20 -4.98
C GLN A 44 14.71 -6.24 -3.78
N THR A 45 15.04 -4.96 -3.97
CA THR A 45 15.00 -3.97 -2.87
C THR A 45 13.55 -3.64 -2.51
N ASP A 46 13.16 -3.83 -1.25
CA ASP A 46 11.82 -3.48 -0.77
C ASP A 46 11.61 -1.95 -0.68
N TYR A 47 10.34 -1.52 -0.66
CA TYR A 47 9.96 -0.10 -0.71
C TYR A 47 10.35 0.68 0.54
N PHE A 48 10.38 0.04 1.71
CA PHE A 48 10.80 0.69 2.96
C PHE A 48 12.28 1.03 2.88
N ARG A 49 13.10 0.11 2.36
CA ARG A 49 14.53 0.31 2.15
C ARG A 49 14.84 1.40 1.14
N ILE A 50 14.05 1.55 0.08
CA ILE A 50 14.23 2.62 -0.92
C ILE A 50 14.00 3.99 -0.32
N LEU A 51 12.94 4.14 0.48
CA LEU A 51 12.62 5.38 1.17
C LEU A 51 13.53 5.62 2.39
N GLY A 52 14.29 4.60 2.80
CA GLY A 52 15.15 4.62 3.97
C GLY A 52 14.35 4.87 5.24
N ILE A 53 13.19 4.23 5.35
CA ILE A 53 12.31 4.27 6.51
C ILE A 53 12.26 2.89 7.16
N GLU A 54 11.84 2.83 8.42
CA GLU A 54 11.66 1.57 9.12
C GLU A 54 10.56 0.72 8.46
N ARG A 55 10.77 -0.60 8.40
CA ARG A 55 9.80 -1.55 7.86
C ARG A 55 8.67 -1.78 8.85
N ARG A 56 7.69 -0.87 8.82
CA ARG A 56 6.48 -0.87 9.66
C ARG A 56 5.23 -0.63 8.83
N LEU A 57 4.09 -1.13 9.30
CA LEU A 57 2.80 -0.90 8.67
C LEU A 57 2.13 0.39 9.14
N ASP A 58 2.35 0.78 10.39
CA ASP A 58 1.96 2.06 10.95
C ASP A 58 3.06 3.09 10.66
N LEU A 59 2.80 3.94 9.67
CA LEU A 59 3.77 4.90 9.15
C LEU A 59 3.34 6.33 9.46
N ASP A 60 4.29 7.15 9.92
CA ASP A 60 4.20 8.60 9.87
C ASP A 60 4.23 9.07 8.41
N LEU A 61 3.08 9.52 7.90
CA LEU A 61 2.92 9.98 6.52
C LEU A 61 3.69 11.27 6.23
N ASP A 62 3.90 12.13 7.22
CA ASP A 62 4.68 13.36 7.06
C ASP A 62 6.17 13.03 6.99
N HIS A 63 6.65 12.08 7.78
CA HIS A 63 7.99 11.54 7.63
C HIS A 63 8.17 10.89 6.25
N LEU A 64 7.26 10.01 5.83
CA LEU A 64 7.28 9.38 4.52
C LEU A 64 7.37 10.41 3.38
N GLN A 65 6.55 11.46 3.44
CA GLN A 65 6.52 12.53 2.45
C GLN A 65 7.83 13.32 2.40
N ARG A 66 8.41 13.68 3.56
CA ARG A 66 9.72 14.36 3.63
C ARG A 66 10.82 13.51 3.00
N ARG A 67 10.88 12.22 3.35
CA ARG A 67 11.85 11.27 2.77
C ARG A 67 11.72 11.16 1.25
N TYR A 68 10.49 11.10 0.75
CA TYR A 68 10.22 11.08 -0.68
C TYR A 68 10.77 12.32 -1.39
N PHE A 69 10.48 13.52 -0.89
CA PHE A 69 10.96 14.77 -1.51
C PHE A 69 12.48 14.92 -1.46
N ASP A 70 13.12 14.54 -0.36
CA ASP A 70 14.58 14.57 -0.24
C ASP A 70 15.25 13.66 -1.26
N LEU A 71 14.76 12.42 -1.40
CA LEU A 71 15.30 11.47 -2.36
C LEU A 71 14.97 11.85 -3.80
N SER A 72 13.76 12.34 -4.07
CA SER A 72 13.33 12.76 -5.41
C SER A 72 14.28 13.81 -5.99
N ARG A 73 14.66 14.81 -5.19
CA ARG A 73 15.62 15.86 -5.60
C ARG A 73 17.00 15.30 -5.96
N ARG A 74 17.49 14.30 -5.22
CA ARG A 74 18.81 13.70 -5.45
C ARG A 74 18.82 12.68 -6.60
N LEU A 75 17.69 12.02 -6.84
CA LEU A 75 17.56 10.97 -7.86
C LEU A 75 17.09 11.50 -9.21
N HIS A 76 16.53 12.71 -9.28
CA HIS A 76 15.89 13.26 -10.47
C HIS A 76 16.76 13.13 -11.74
N PRO A 77 16.20 12.67 -12.88
CA PRO A 77 16.97 12.54 -14.14
C PRO A 77 17.72 13.79 -14.56
N ASP A 78 17.12 14.98 -14.34
CA ASP A 78 17.72 16.26 -14.74
C ASP A 78 19.07 16.53 -14.05
N VAL A 79 19.24 16.13 -12.78
CA VAL A 79 20.52 16.33 -12.08
C VAL A 79 21.62 15.39 -12.58
N HIS A 80 21.25 14.27 -13.23
CA HIS A 80 22.19 13.28 -13.76
C HIS A 80 22.33 13.33 -15.29
N LEU A 81 21.64 14.24 -15.98
CA LEU A 81 21.56 14.27 -17.45
C LEU A 81 22.93 14.38 -18.13
N ARG A 82 23.86 15.14 -17.55
CA ARG A 82 25.24 15.31 -18.04
C ARG A 82 26.23 14.28 -17.48
N GLY A 83 25.77 13.37 -16.61
CA GLY A 83 26.60 12.35 -15.98
C GLY A 83 26.89 11.14 -16.89
N PRO A 84 27.75 10.20 -16.42
CA PRO A 84 28.02 8.94 -17.11
C PRO A 84 26.75 8.12 -17.37
N ALA A 85 26.80 7.22 -18.35
CA ALA A 85 25.65 6.39 -18.72
C ALA A 85 25.09 5.58 -17.52
N GLN A 86 25.98 5.04 -16.68
CA GLN A 86 25.62 4.31 -15.46
C GLN A 86 24.81 5.18 -14.49
N ALA A 87 25.18 6.45 -14.33
CA ALA A 87 24.47 7.39 -13.46
C ALA A 87 23.08 7.72 -14.01
N ARG A 88 22.95 7.94 -15.33
CA ARG A 88 21.66 8.21 -15.98
C ARG A 88 20.70 7.03 -15.88
N ILE A 89 21.18 5.81 -16.12
CA ILE A 89 20.39 4.58 -16.01
C ILE A 89 19.94 4.37 -14.57
N ALA A 90 20.86 4.51 -13.60
CA ALA A 90 20.54 4.38 -12.18
C ALA A 90 19.51 5.42 -11.73
N SER A 91 19.67 6.69 -12.15
CA SER A 91 18.74 7.78 -11.85
C SER A 91 17.33 7.50 -12.36
N LEU A 92 17.20 7.08 -13.62
CA LEU A 92 15.90 6.77 -14.21
C LEU A 92 15.21 5.61 -13.46
N GLY A 93 15.92 4.51 -13.24
CA GLY A 93 15.40 3.34 -12.54
C GLY A 93 15.02 3.64 -11.08
N ASN A 94 15.91 4.28 -10.34
CA ASN A 94 15.71 4.61 -8.93
C ASN A 94 14.55 5.61 -8.75
N THR A 95 14.40 6.59 -9.65
CA THR A 95 13.29 7.55 -9.60
C THR A 95 11.94 6.85 -9.82
N ALA A 96 11.85 5.97 -10.82
CA ALA A 96 10.64 5.20 -11.07
C ALA A 96 10.28 4.31 -9.87
N MET A 97 11.29 3.66 -9.27
CA MET A 97 11.10 2.80 -8.10
C MET A 97 10.69 3.61 -6.85
N LEU A 98 11.31 4.77 -6.61
CA LEU A 98 10.95 5.69 -5.52
C LEU A 98 9.49 6.16 -5.65
N ASN A 99 9.08 6.55 -6.85
CA ASN A 99 7.71 6.99 -7.12
C ASN A 99 6.70 5.88 -6.82
N ARG A 100 7.02 4.63 -7.21
CA ARG A 100 6.17 3.48 -6.92
C ARG A 100 6.13 3.19 -5.42
N ALA A 101 7.28 3.18 -4.76
CA ALA A 101 7.40 2.98 -3.31
C ALA A 101 6.56 4.00 -2.54
N TYR A 102 6.68 5.29 -2.87
CA TYR A 102 5.91 6.35 -2.21
C TYR A 102 4.40 6.20 -2.41
N ARG A 103 3.94 5.96 -3.65
CA ARG A 103 2.51 5.74 -3.93
C ARG A 103 1.96 4.54 -3.15
N THR A 104 2.69 3.43 -3.14
CA THR A 104 2.27 2.19 -2.47
C THR A 104 2.26 2.35 -0.95
N LEU A 105 3.29 2.94 -0.33
CA LEU A 105 3.35 3.06 1.13
C LEU A 105 2.45 4.16 1.71
N ARG A 106 2.08 5.17 0.89
CA ARG A 106 1.18 6.25 1.30
C ARG A 106 -0.28 5.80 1.38
N ASP A 107 -0.73 4.96 0.45
CA ASP A 107 -2.09 4.41 0.49
C ASP A 107 -2.13 3.22 1.45
N PRO A 108 -2.95 3.24 2.52
CA PRO A 108 -2.97 2.17 3.51
C PRO A 108 -3.42 0.82 2.93
N VAL A 109 -4.29 0.81 1.91
CA VAL A 109 -4.75 -0.42 1.26
C VAL A 109 -3.61 -1.02 0.43
N GLU A 110 -2.97 -0.22 -0.42
CA GLU A 110 -1.83 -0.67 -1.23
C GLU A 110 -0.64 -1.09 -0.36
N ARG A 111 -0.39 -0.38 0.74
CA ARG A 111 0.62 -0.74 1.75
C ARG A 111 0.32 -2.10 2.37
N GLY A 112 -0.92 -2.36 2.77
CA GLY A 112 -1.34 -3.65 3.31
C GLY A 112 -1.18 -4.79 2.31
N ILE A 113 -1.56 -4.56 1.04
CA ILE A 113 -1.37 -5.54 -0.05
C ILE A 113 0.11 -5.84 -0.29
N TYR A 114 0.92 -4.78 -0.33
CA TYR A 114 2.37 -4.92 -0.49
C TYR A 114 2.98 -5.72 0.66
N TRP A 115 2.55 -5.46 1.89
CA TRP A 115 2.99 -6.19 3.07
C TRP A 115 2.64 -7.68 3.01
N LEU A 116 1.43 -8.03 2.57
CA LEU A 116 1.06 -9.43 2.34
C LEU A 116 2.02 -10.07 1.32
N GLY A 117 2.29 -9.39 0.21
CA GLY A 117 3.21 -9.88 -0.82
C GLY A 117 4.62 -10.13 -0.30
N LEU A 118 5.13 -9.28 0.60
CA LEU A 118 6.42 -9.49 1.27
C LEU A 118 6.47 -10.74 2.18
N HIS A 119 5.31 -11.26 2.59
CA HIS A 119 5.18 -12.46 3.41
C HIS A 119 4.70 -13.68 2.61
N GLY A 120 4.75 -13.61 1.27
CA GLY A 120 4.30 -14.69 0.39
C GLY A 120 2.78 -14.84 0.32
N GLU A 121 2.04 -13.88 0.86
CA GLU A 121 0.59 -13.89 0.94
C GLU A 121 -0.03 -13.04 -0.16
N THR A 122 -1.23 -13.42 -0.59
CA THR A 122 -2.00 -12.64 -1.55
C THR A 122 -3.41 -12.44 -1.04
N LEU A 123 -4.02 -11.29 -1.36
CA LEU A 123 -5.47 -11.24 -1.44
C LEU A 123 -5.81 -12.15 -2.60
N GLY A 124 -6.37 -13.34 -2.33
CA GLY A 124 -6.72 -14.32 -3.35
C GLY A 124 -7.35 -13.66 -4.57
N GLY A 125 -7.11 -14.24 -5.76
CA GLY A 125 -7.37 -13.62 -7.07
C GLY A 125 -8.76 -13.00 -7.24
N LYS A 126 -8.98 -12.30 -8.37
CA LYS A 126 -10.14 -11.45 -8.79
C LYS A 126 -11.58 -11.96 -8.52
N ASN A 127 -11.78 -13.05 -7.79
CA ASN A 127 -13.02 -13.50 -7.23
C ASN A 127 -13.58 -12.41 -6.31
N HIS A 128 -14.59 -11.72 -6.82
CA HIS A 128 -15.46 -10.77 -6.12
C HIS A 128 -16.33 -11.50 -5.08
N ARG A 129 -15.70 -12.30 -4.20
CA ARG A 129 -16.44 -12.92 -3.11
C ARG A 129 -16.91 -11.80 -2.19
N VAL A 130 -18.21 -11.76 -1.99
CA VAL A 130 -18.84 -10.84 -1.05
C VAL A 130 -18.28 -11.14 0.33
N PRO A 131 -17.67 -10.15 1.01
CA PRO A 131 -17.25 -10.31 2.40
C PRO A 131 -18.46 -10.73 3.26
N PRO A 132 -18.34 -11.77 4.11
CA PRO A 132 -19.49 -12.33 4.84
C PRO A 132 -20.26 -11.31 5.68
N ASP A 133 -19.53 -10.38 6.28
CA ASP A 133 -20.03 -9.27 7.09
C ASP A 133 -20.79 -8.20 6.28
N LEU A 134 -20.52 -8.11 4.98
CA LEU A 134 -21.21 -7.18 4.07
C LEU A 134 -22.39 -7.82 3.33
N ALA A 135 -22.58 -9.14 3.40
CA ALA A 135 -23.52 -9.88 2.55
C ALA A 135 -24.96 -9.33 2.58
N ALA A 136 -25.48 -9.02 3.78
CA ALA A 136 -26.82 -8.45 3.94
C ALA A 136 -26.96 -7.07 3.27
N LEU A 137 -25.98 -6.19 3.49
CA LEU A 137 -25.98 -4.85 2.91
C LEU A 137 -25.83 -4.89 1.39
N VAL A 138 -25.01 -5.80 0.86
CA VAL A 138 -24.87 -6.00 -0.59
C VAL A 138 -26.18 -6.46 -1.22
N PHE A 139 -26.89 -7.38 -0.56
CA PHE A 139 -28.20 -7.85 -1.03
C PHE A 139 -29.20 -6.70 -1.10
N GLU A 140 -29.29 -5.89 -0.04
CA GLU A 140 -30.16 -4.70 0.01
C GLU A 140 -29.82 -3.70 -1.11
N VAL A 141 -28.53 -3.42 -1.33
CA VAL A 141 -28.08 -2.55 -2.42
C VAL A 141 -28.52 -3.09 -3.78
N GLN A 142 -28.31 -4.38 -4.03
CA GLN A 142 -28.65 -5.01 -5.31
C GLN A 142 -30.16 -4.97 -5.57
N GLU A 143 -30.98 -5.23 -4.55
CA GLU A 143 -32.44 -5.14 -4.65
C GLU A 143 -32.88 -3.71 -5.04
N LYS A 144 -32.37 -2.70 -4.35
CA LYS A 144 -32.74 -1.30 -4.62
C LYS A 144 -32.28 -0.82 -5.99
N LEU A 145 -31.08 -1.20 -6.41
CA LEU A 145 -30.58 -0.89 -7.76
C LEU A 145 -31.41 -1.57 -8.85
N GLU A 146 -31.90 -2.79 -8.62
CA GLU A 146 -32.76 -3.48 -9.57
C GLU A 146 -34.11 -2.77 -9.72
N VAL A 147 -34.74 -2.36 -8.61
CA VAL A 147 -35.97 -1.55 -8.64
C VAL A 147 -35.74 -0.23 -9.38
N LEU A 148 -34.59 0.42 -9.16
CA LEU A 148 -34.23 1.66 -9.85
C LEU A 148 -34.15 1.48 -11.37
N ARG A 149 -33.59 0.36 -11.84
CA ARG A 149 -33.45 0.06 -13.28
C ARG A 149 -34.78 -0.24 -13.97
N GLN A 150 -35.75 -0.79 -13.23
CA GLN A 150 -37.05 -1.16 -13.78
C GLN A 150 -38.03 0.02 -13.86
N GLN A 151 -37.78 1.11 -13.11
CA GLN A 151 -38.64 2.29 -13.07
C GLN A 151 -37.99 3.45 -13.83
N ASP A 152 -38.38 3.64 -15.09
CA ASP A 152 -38.02 4.86 -15.84
C ASP A 152 -38.56 6.10 -15.11
N GLY A 153 -37.68 7.05 -14.80
CA GLY A 153 -38.04 8.22 -14.00
C GLY A 153 -38.28 7.91 -12.52
N ALA A 154 -37.55 6.93 -11.97
CA ALA A 154 -37.63 6.50 -10.57
C ALA A 154 -37.89 7.64 -9.58
N ALA A 155 -38.86 7.42 -8.69
CA ALA A 155 -39.32 8.41 -7.73
C ALA A 155 -38.14 8.97 -6.91
N SER A 156 -38.16 10.28 -6.63
CA SER A 156 -37.15 10.96 -5.81
C SER A 156 -36.88 10.21 -4.50
N ALA A 157 -37.92 9.64 -3.89
CA ALA A 157 -37.82 8.86 -2.67
C ALA A 157 -36.91 7.62 -2.79
N LEU A 158 -36.93 6.89 -3.90
CA LEU A 158 -36.06 5.73 -4.12
C LEU A 158 -34.60 6.18 -4.32
N ARG A 159 -34.37 7.25 -5.08
CA ARG A 159 -33.02 7.83 -5.22
C ARG A 159 -32.48 8.32 -3.88
N ASP A 160 -33.33 8.91 -3.03
CA ASP A 160 -32.96 9.33 -1.68
C ASP A 160 -32.63 8.14 -0.77
N GLU A 161 -33.38 7.04 -0.88
CA GLU A 161 -33.08 5.81 -0.16
C GLU A 161 -31.73 5.22 -0.58
N ILE A 162 -31.45 5.15 -1.88
CA ILE A 162 -30.17 4.66 -2.41
C ILE A 162 -29.00 5.56 -1.97
N ARG A 163 -29.20 6.89 -1.90
CA ARG A 163 -28.20 7.82 -1.33
C ARG A 163 -27.92 7.54 0.14
N ARG A 164 -28.94 7.20 0.94
CA ARG A 164 -28.75 6.80 2.35
C ARG A 164 -27.99 5.49 2.45
N ILE A 165 -28.32 4.50 1.62
CA ILE A 165 -27.59 3.22 1.58
C ILE A 165 -26.13 3.45 1.18
N ARG A 166 -25.85 4.34 0.21
CA ARG A 166 -24.47 4.73 -0.09
C ARG A 166 -23.78 5.27 1.15
N ALA A 167 -24.39 6.21 1.88
CA ALA A 167 -23.79 6.74 3.10
C ALA A 167 -23.42 5.62 4.09
N THR A 168 -24.30 4.64 4.27
CA THR A 168 -24.02 3.44 5.07
C THR A 168 -22.82 2.64 4.53
N LEU A 169 -22.70 2.46 3.20
CA LEU A 169 -21.54 1.79 2.59
C LEU A 169 -20.22 2.54 2.87
N GLU A 170 -20.25 3.88 2.82
CA GLU A 170 -19.09 4.70 3.16
C GLU A 170 -18.73 4.58 4.65
N ASP A 171 -19.71 4.57 5.54
CA ASP A 171 -19.48 4.36 6.98
C ASP A 171 -18.85 2.99 7.26
N GLN A 172 -19.35 1.93 6.61
CA GLN A 172 -18.74 0.59 6.68
C GLN A 172 -17.29 0.61 6.17
N ARG A 173 -17.03 1.33 5.07
CA ARG A 173 -15.68 1.44 4.51
C ARG A 173 -14.73 2.14 5.47
N GLN A 174 -15.19 3.19 6.15
CA GLN A 174 -14.42 3.89 7.18
C GLN A 174 -14.17 3.00 8.40
N ALA A 175 -15.15 2.22 8.83
CA ALA A 175 -14.98 1.25 9.90
C ALA A 175 -13.91 0.20 9.57
N HIS A 176 -13.88 -0.33 8.34
CA HIS A 176 -12.84 -1.24 7.89
C HIS A 176 -11.47 -0.59 7.75
N LEU A 177 -11.38 0.68 7.33
CA LEU A 177 -10.12 1.43 7.33
C LEU A 177 -9.58 1.61 8.76
N ALA A 178 -10.45 1.92 9.72
CA ALA A 178 -10.06 2.00 11.12
C ALA A 178 -9.60 0.63 11.66
N ALA A 179 -10.26 -0.45 11.26
CA ALA A 179 -9.83 -1.81 11.60
C ALA A 179 -8.47 -2.15 10.98
N LEU A 180 -8.23 -1.77 9.73
CA LEU A 180 -6.96 -1.92 9.05
C LEU A 180 -5.83 -1.19 9.81
N ALA A 181 -6.08 0.05 10.25
CA ALA A 181 -5.10 0.81 11.05
C ALA A 181 -4.79 0.13 12.40
N ARG A 182 -5.81 -0.39 13.10
CA ARG A 182 -5.59 -1.17 14.33
C ARG A 182 -4.77 -2.44 14.06
N ASN A 183 -5.03 -3.13 12.96
CA ASN A 183 -4.25 -4.29 12.55
C ASN A 183 -2.79 -3.93 12.25
N PHE A 184 -2.53 -2.78 11.61
CA PHE A 184 -1.17 -2.29 11.37
C PHE A 184 -0.38 -2.09 12.67
N ALA A 185 -0.96 -1.41 13.65
CA ALA A 185 -0.32 -1.22 14.96
C ALA A 185 -0.06 -2.55 15.69
N ARG A 186 -0.98 -3.52 15.59
CA ARG A 186 -0.81 -4.87 16.15
C ARG A 186 0.30 -5.67 15.47
N TRP A 187 0.41 -5.56 14.15
CA TRP A 187 1.49 -6.18 13.37
C TRP A 187 2.86 -5.64 13.79
N ASP A 188 2.98 -4.32 13.97
CA ASP A 188 4.25 -3.70 14.33
C ASP A 188 4.68 -3.98 15.78
N THR A 189 3.74 -4.32 16.66
CA THR A 189 3.99 -4.62 18.07
C THR A 189 4.29 -6.11 18.36
N ARG A 190 4.38 -6.97 17.31
CA ARG A 190 4.73 -8.40 17.40
C ARG A 190 3.98 -9.19 18.48
N ALA A 191 2.70 -8.89 18.67
CA ALA A 191 1.82 -9.77 19.43
C ALA A 191 1.59 -11.07 18.61
N ALA A 192 1.69 -12.21 19.27
CA ALA A 192 1.65 -13.55 18.68
C ALA A 192 0.43 -13.85 17.78
N ASP A 193 0.59 -14.91 16.98
CA ASP A 193 -0.28 -15.43 15.90
C ASP A 193 -0.32 -14.59 14.61
N THR A 194 0.76 -14.72 13.82
CA THR A 194 0.90 -14.15 12.47
C THR A 194 -0.17 -14.65 11.49
N ALA A 195 -0.74 -15.85 11.68
CA ALA A 195 -1.75 -16.38 10.77
C ALA A 195 -3.10 -15.67 10.98
N ALA A 196 -3.52 -15.50 12.23
CA ALA A 196 -4.73 -14.73 12.57
C ALA A 196 -4.63 -13.27 12.08
N LEU A 197 -3.51 -12.60 12.37
CA LEU A 197 -3.26 -11.23 11.92
C LEU A 197 -3.22 -11.09 10.38
N THR A 198 -2.70 -12.11 9.69
CA THR A 198 -2.73 -12.17 8.21
C THR A 198 -4.16 -12.28 7.71
N GLN A 199 -4.98 -13.14 8.33
CA GLN A 199 -6.35 -13.34 7.92
C GLN A 199 -7.22 -12.10 8.18
N GLU A 200 -7.06 -11.45 9.32
CA GLU A 200 -7.73 -10.18 9.65
C GLU A 200 -7.33 -9.07 8.68
N LEU A 201 -6.03 -8.97 8.33
CA LEU A 201 -5.54 -8.04 7.32
C LEU A 201 -6.18 -8.30 5.95
N LYS A 202 -6.21 -9.57 5.51
CA LYS A 202 -6.85 -9.98 4.25
C LYS A 202 -8.34 -9.64 4.24
N ALA A 203 -9.06 -9.90 5.33
CA ALA A 203 -10.47 -9.61 5.46
C ALA A 203 -10.76 -8.11 5.33
N ALA A 204 -10.05 -7.27 6.09
CA ALA A 204 -10.21 -5.82 6.03
C ALA A 204 -9.92 -5.25 4.64
N LEU A 205 -8.81 -5.66 4.01
CA LEU A 205 -8.45 -5.20 2.66
C LEU A 205 -9.48 -5.63 1.60
N SER A 206 -9.99 -6.86 1.70
CA SER A 206 -11.01 -7.38 0.77
C SER A 206 -12.32 -6.60 0.92
N ALA A 207 -12.74 -6.32 2.16
CA ALA A 207 -13.93 -5.51 2.44
C ALA A 207 -13.81 -4.09 1.89
N ILE A 208 -12.69 -3.41 2.14
CA ILE A 208 -12.45 -2.04 1.63
C ILE A 208 -12.50 -2.01 0.09
N LYS A 209 -11.86 -2.98 -0.57
CA LYS A 209 -11.84 -3.05 -2.04
C LYS A 209 -13.22 -3.35 -2.63
N TYR A 210 -13.97 -4.24 -1.98
CA TYR A 210 -15.33 -4.59 -2.37
C TYR A 210 -16.25 -3.37 -2.25
N LEU A 211 -16.27 -2.71 -1.09
CA LEU A 211 -17.07 -1.50 -0.83
C LEU A 211 -16.76 -0.39 -1.83
N ARG A 212 -15.47 -0.13 -2.13
CA ARG A 212 -15.07 0.85 -3.15
C ARG A 212 -15.68 0.55 -4.52
N THR A 213 -15.71 -0.72 -4.91
CA THR A 213 -16.28 -1.15 -6.19
C THR A 213 -17.80 -0.98 -6.19
N LEU A 214 -18.47 -1.47 -5.13
CA LEU A 214 -19.91 -1.37 -4.98
C LEU A 214 -20.41 0.07 -4.96
N MET A 215 -19.75 0.95 -4.21
CA MET A 215 -20.09 2.37 -4.15
C MET A 215 -19.97 3.05 -5.51
N ARG A 216 -18.93 2.72 -6.29
CA ARG A 216 -18.77 3.24 -7.65
C ARG A 216 -19.92 2.78 -8.55
N ASP A 217 -20.39 1.55 -8.38
CA ASP A 217 -21.50 1.03 -9.17
C ASP A 217 -22.83 1.67 -8.75
N VAL A 218 -23.04 1.93 -7.45
CA VAL A 218 -24.18 2.71 -6.94
C VAL A 218 -24.16 4.15 -7.47
N ASP A 219 -23.02 4.84 -7.42
CA ASP A 219 -22.88 6.23 -7.89
C ASP A 219 -23.24 6.34 -9.38
N LYS A 220 -22.79 5.39 -10.22
CA LYS A 220 -23.14 5.33 -11.65
C LYS A 220 -24.64 5.18 -11.91
N GLU A 221 -25.33 4.36 -11.13
CA GLU A 221 -26.77 4.15 -11.28
C GLU A 221 -27.58 5.37 -10.81
N LEU A 222 -27.08 6.11 -9.81
CA LEU A 222 -27.70 7.36 -9.35
C LEU A 222 -27.55 8.52 -10.35
N GLU A 223 -26.47 8.52 -11.12
CA GLU A 223 -26.17 9.51 -12.17
C GLU A 223 -26.94 9.26 -13.48
N ARG A 224 -27.50 8.06 -13.66
CA ARG A 224 -28.32 7.67 -14.80
C ARG A 224 -29.73 8.26 -14.74
#